data_AF-A0A3G9H0Z9-F1
#
_entry.id   AF-A0A3G9H0Z9-F1
#
_cell.length_a   1.000
_cell.length_b   1.000
_cell.length_c   1.000
_cell.angle_alpha   90.00
_cell.angle_beta   90.00
_cell.angle_gamma   90.00
#
_symmetry.space_group_name_H-M   'P 1'
#
loop_
_entity.id
_entity.type
_entity.pdbx_description
1 polymer ?
#
loop_
_entity_poly.entity_id
_entity_poly.type
_entity_poly.pdbx_seq_one_letter_code
_entity_poly.pdbx_strand_id
1 'polypeptide(L)'
;MVYLLLALSLLAAMAIFALTNPSYEKALEARWQYFMGNYDEAYRIAKEAYELDRYNRMAFTVMTQTEVAKRYLDYIREGERYLDLIEDVANHPPIGEADRVRIKIMCEVMMGKYEKLSPTKLTDRDLVERAEEIYKKFESLYRSLFN
;
A
#
# COMPACT_ATOMS: atom_id res chain seq x y z
N MET A 1 -5.35 18.58 -43.58
CA MET A 1 -6.08 17.31 -43.78
C MET A 1 -5.17 16.08 -43.75
N VAL A 2 -4.11 15.99 -44.56
CA VAL A 2 -3.19 14.82 -44.56
C VAL A 2 -2.56 14.55 -43.19
N TYR A 3 -2.01 15.58 -42.53
CA TYR A 3 -1.41 15.42 -41.19
C TYR A 3 -2.42 15.01 -40.11
N LEU A 4 -3.68 15.45 -40.23
CA LEU A 4 -4.75 15.08 -39.30
C LEU A 4 -5.12 13.60 -39.47
N LEU A 5 -5.26 13.14 -40.71
CA LEU A 5 -5.52 11.73 -41.03
C LEU A 5 -4.37 10.83 -40.58
N LEU A 6 -3.13 11.27 -40.76
CA LEU A 6 -1.93 10.56 -40.29
C LEU A 6 -1.88 10.49 -38.75
N ALA A 7 -2.21 11.58 -38.05
CA ALA A 7 -2.26 11.60 -36.59
C ALA A 7 -3.36 10.65 -36.05
N LEU A 8 -4.55 10.67 -36.66
CA LEU A 8 -5.64 9.78 -36.30
C LEU A 8 -5.31 8.31 -36.57
N SER A 9 -4.64 7.99 -37.68
CA SER A 9 -4.24 6.61 -37.97
C SER A 9 -3.17 6.10 -37.01
N LEU A 10 -2.20 6.94 -36.62
CA LEU A 10 -1.22 6.63 -35.58
C LEU A 10 -1.89 6.37 -34.22
N LEU A 11 -2.84 7.22 -33.81
CA LEU A 11 -3.59 7.02 -32.57
C LEU A 11 -4.42 5.73 -32.61
N ALA A 12 -5.05 5.42 -33.74
CA ALA A 12 -5.80 4.18 -33.91
C ALA A 12 -4.89 2.94 -33.84
N ALA A 13 -3.70 2.99 -34.46
CA ALA A 13 -2.72 1.90 -34.38
C ALA A 13 -2.20 1.70 -32.95
N MET A 14 -1.95 2.78 -32.21
CA MET A 14 -1.58 2.71 -30.79
C MET A 14 -2.69 2.11 -29.94
N ALA A 15 -3.95 2.50 -30.17
CA ALA A 15 -5.10 1.94 -29.46
C ALA A 15 -5.29 0.45 -29.76
N ILE A 16 -5.18 0.04 -31.02
CA ILE A 16 -5.25 -1.38 -31.42
C ILE A 16 -4.12 -2.17 -30.76
N PHE A 17 -2.89 -1.65 -30.77
CA PHE A 17 -1.76 -2.30 -30.10
C PHE A 17 -2.01 -2.47 -28.59
N ALA A 18 -2.49 -1.42 -27.92
CA ALA A 18 -2.80 -1.49 -26.48
C ALA A 18 -3.92 -2.48 -26.16
N LEU A 19 -4.92 -2.63 -27.03
CA LEU A 19 -6.06 -3.53 -26.85
C LEU A 19 -5.77 -4.98 -27.26
N THR A 20 -4.78 -5.22 -28.12
CA THR A 20 -4.42 -6.57 -28.59
C THR A 20 -3.21 -7.16 -27.87
N ASN A 21 -2.40 -6.32 -27.21
CA ASN A 21 -1.26 -6.80 -26.44
C ASN A 21 -1.73 -7.26 -25.04
N PRO A 22 -1.62 -8.56 -24.72
CA PRO A 22 -2.13 -9.12 -23.46
C PRO A 22 -1.44 -8.53 -22.23
N SER A 23 -0.20 -8.03 -22.35
CA SER A 23 0.48 -7.35 -21.25
C SER A 23 -0.20 -6.02 -20.91
N TYR A 24 -0.62 -5.23 -21.90
CA TYR A 24 -1.26 -3.94 -21.66
C TYR A 24 -2.68 -4.10 -21.11
N GLU A 25 -3.43 -5.07 -21.61
CA GLU A 25 -4.75 -5.43 -21.06
C GLU A 25 -4.65 -5.79 -19.57
N LYS A 26 -3.75 -6.72 -19.21
CA LYS A 26 -3.52 -7.10 -17.81
C LYS A 26 -3.02 -5.93 -16.95
N ALA A 27 -2.15 -5.07 -17.48
CA ALA A 27 -1.67 -3.91 -16.73
C ALA A 27 -2.82 -2.92 -16.40
N LEU A 28 -3.79 -2.76 -17.30
CA LEU A 28 -4.99 -1.96 -17.06
C LEU A 28 -5.90 -2.61 -16.02
N GLU A 29 -6.11 -3.92 -16.11
CA GLU A 29 -6.88 -4.69 -15.12
C GLU A 29 -6.24 -4.61 -13.73
N ALA A 30 -4.93 -4.80 -13.63
CA ALA A 30 -4.19 -4.67 -12.37
C ALA A 30 -4.35 -3.27 -11.77
N ARG A 31 -4.31 -2.23 -12.61
CA ARG A 31 -4.53 -0.85 -12.17
C ARG A 31 -5.95 -0.63 -11.65
N TRP A 32 -6.94 -1.25 -12.28
CA TRP A 32 -8.32 -1.23 -11.79
C TRP A 32 -8.44 -1.89 -10.42
N GLN A 33 -7.85 -3.08 -10.24
CA GLN A 33 -7.83 -3.77 -8.95
C GLN A 33 -7.13 -2.95 -7.87
N TYR A 34 -6.02 -2.27 -8.20
CA TYR A 34 -5.33 -1.37 -7.28
C TYR A 34 -6.27 -0.26 -6.78
N PHE A 35 -7.03 0.38 -7.67
CA PHE A 35 -7.99 1.42 -7.27
C PHE A 35 -9.17 0.90 -6.45
N MET A 36 -9.51 -0.39 -6.58
CA MET A 36 -10.52 -1.04 -5.74
C MET A 36 -9.96 -1.50 -4.39
N GLY A 37 -8.67 -1.27 -4.11
CA GLY A 37 -8.01 -1.71 -2.87
C GLY A 37 -7.66 -3.20 -2.85
N ASN A 38 -7.83 -3.92 -3.96
CA ASN A 38 -7.53 -5.34 -4.10
C ASN A 38 -6.04 -5.55 -4.38
N TYR A 39 -5.18 -5.14 -3.45
CA TYR A 39 -3.73 -5.07 -3.68
C TYR A 39 -3.08 -6.43 -3.94
N ASP A 40 -3.53 -7.52 -3.33
CA ASP A 40 -2.95 -8.84 -3.63
C ASP A 40 -3.20 -9.27 -5.07
N GLU A 41 -4.42 -9.04 -5.55
CA GLU A 41 -4.81 -9.37 -6.92
C GLU A 41 -4.18 -8.42 -7.94
N ALA A 42 -4.14 -7.12 -7.62
CA ALA A 42 -3.45 -6.12 -8.43
C ALA A 42 -1.97 -6.48 -8.63
N TYR A 43 -1.29 -6.95 -7.58
CA TYR A 43 0.12 -7.35 -7.66
C TYR A 43 0.29 -8.58 -8.54
N ARG A 44 -0.56 -9.60 -8.36
CA ARG A 44 -0.53 -10.84 -9.16
C ARG A 44 -0.69 -10.53 -10.64
N ILE A 45 -1.72 -9.77 -11.02
CA ILE A 45 -2.00 -9.43 -12.42
C ILE A 45 -0.90 -8.51 -12.99
N ALA A 46 -0.43 -7.51 -12.24
CA ALA A 46 0.64 -6.63 -12.69
C ALA A 46 1.95 -7.37 -12.93
N LYS A 47 2.27 -8.35 -12.07
CA LYS A 47 3.44 -9.21 -12.23
C LYS A 47 3.32 -10.06 -13.49
N GLU A 48 2.18 -10.69 -13.73
CA GLU A 48 1.93 -11.43 -14.98
C GLU A 48 2.06 -10.54 -16.22
N ALA A 49 1.50 -9.33 -16.17
CA ALA A 49 1.64 -8.34 -17.25
C ALA A 49 3.11 -7.99 -17.52
N TYR A 50 3.89 -7.78 -16.46
CA TYR A 50 5.31 -7.45 -16.55
C TYR A 50 6.16 -8.63 -17.05
N GLU A 51 5.78 -9.86 -16.73
CA GLU A 51 6.43 -11.07 -17.24
C GLU A 51 6.18 -11.29 -18.73
N LEU A 52 4.97 -10.94 -19.22
CA LEU A 52 4.63 -10.97 -20.64
C LEU A 52 5.39 -9.90 -21.46
N ASP A 53 5.61 -8.72 -20.88
CA ASP A 53 6.43 -7.67 -21.48
C ASP A 53 7.16 -6.85 -20.40
N ARG A 54 8.46 -7.10 -20.25
CA ARG A 54 9.32 -6.42 -19.26
C ARG A 54 9.55 -4.94 -19.55
N TYR A 55 9.20 -4.47 -20.75
CA TYR A 55 9.27 -3.05 -21.12
C TYR A 55 7.94 -2.33 -20.88
N ASN A 56 6.88 -3.05 -20.49
CA ASN A 56 5.62 -2.44 -20.10
C ASN A 56 5.78 -1.65 -18.79
N ARG A 57 6.02 -0.34 -18.94
CA ARG A 57 6.17 0.59 -17.82
C ARG A 57 4.92 0.68 -16.95
N MET A 58 3.73 0.46 -17.52
CA MET A 58 2.49 0.48 -16.75
C MET A 58 2.45 -0.70 -15.79
N ALA A 59 2.70 -1.91 -16.28
CA ALA A 59 2.77 -3.12 -15.45
C ALA A 59 3.80 -2.96 -14.31
N PHE A 60 5.01 -2.48 -14.65
CA PHE A 60 6.04 -2.20 -13.65
C PHE A 60 5.60 -1.19 -12.58
N THR A 61 4.95 -0.10 -13.02
CA THR A 61 4.48 0.96 -12.12
C THR A 61 3.42 0.44 -11.16
N VAL A 62 2.40 -0.25 -11.68
CA VAL A 62 1.31 -0.80 -10.86
C VAL A 62 1.83 -1.85 -9.90
N MET A 63 2.73 -2.74 -10.35
CA MET A 63 3.37 -3.74 -9.49
C MET A 63 4.10 -3.08 -8.31
N THR A 64 4.91 -2.07 -8.59
CA THR A 64 5.67 -1.33 -7.57
C THR A 64 4.74 -0.58 -6.61
N GLN A 65 3.73 0.12 -7.14
CA GLN A 65 2.72 0.82 -6.34
C GLN A 65 2.02 -0.11 -5.38
N THR A 66 1.63 -1.28 -5.88
CA THR A 66 0.90 -2.28 -5.11
C THR A 66 1.76 -2.87 -4.00
N GLU A 67 3.04 -3.14 -4.28
CA GLU A 67 3.98 -3.60 -3.25
C GLU A 67 4.14 -2.57 -2.12
N VAL A 68 4.22 -1.29 -2.46
CA VAL A 68 4.25 -0.21 -1.47
C VAL A 68 2.94 -0.17 -0.67
N ALA A 69 1.79 -0.20 -1.34
CA ALA A 69 0.48 -0.19 -0.70
C ALA A 69 0.30 -1.35 0.30
N LYS A 70 0.77 -2.56 -0.06
CA LYS A 70 0.76 -3.72 0.82
C LYS A 70 1.55 -3.49 2.11
N ARG A 71 2.74 -2.88 2.05
CA ARG A 71 3.52 -2.56 3.26
C ARG A 71 2.78 -1.61 4.20
N TYR A 72 2.08 -0.62 3.66
CA TYR A 72 1.25 0.28 4.45
C TYR A 72 0.05 -0.46 5.07
N LEU A 73 -0.63 -1.31 4.29
CA LEU A 73 -1.75 -2.09 4.79
C LEU A 73 -1.34 -3.06 5.90
N ASP A 74 -0.19 -3.73 5.75
CA ASP A 74 0.36 -4.63 6.75
C ASP A 74 0.71 -3.87 8.05
N TYR A 75 1.33 -2.70 7.93
CA TYR A 75 1.58 -1.81 9.07
C TYR A 75 0.29 -1.42 9.79
N ILE A 76 -0.73 -1.00 9.04
CA ILE A 76 -2.02 -0.58 9.59
C ILE A 76 -2.68 -1.73 10.34
N ARG A 77 -2.76 -2.91 9.72
CA ARG A 77 -3.37 -4.11 10.32
C ARG A 77 -2.65 -4.54 11.59
N GLU A 78 -1.31 -4.51 11.59
CA GLU A 78 -0.54 -4.84 12.79
C GLU A 78 -0.77 -3.83 13.91
N GLY A 79 -0.83 -2.54 13.57
CA GLY A 79 -1.12 -1.47 14.51
C GLY A 79 -2.51 -1.57 15.13
N GLU A 80 -3.55 -1.82 14.32
CA GLU A 80 -4.92 -2.05 14.80
C GLU A 80 -4.96 -3.23 15.78
N ARG A 81 -4.36 -4.36 15.41
CA ARG A 81 -4.28 -5.53 16.29
C ARG A 81 -3.56 -5.23 17.61
N TYR A 82 -2.48 -4.45 17.59
CA TYR A 82 -1.78 -4.07 18.82
C TYR A 82 -2.61 -3.11 19.68
N LEU A 83 -3.34 -2.18 19.07
CA LEU A 83 -4.26 -1.31 19.81
C LEU A 83 -5.35 -2.14 20.51
N ASP A 84 -5.93 -3.13 19.83
CA ASP A 84 -6.93 -4.03 20.41
C ASP A 84 -6.36 -4.80 21.62
N LEU A 85 -5.12 -5.29 21.52
CA LEU A 85 -4.43 -5.98 22.63
C LEU A 85 -4.17 -5.05 23.82
N ILE A 86 -3.80 -3.79 23.54
CA ILE A 86 -3.57 -2.79 24.59
C ILE A 86 -4.89 -2.44 25.29
N GLU A 87 -5.98 -2.30 24.54
CA GLU A 87 -7.30 -2.03 25.07
C GLU A 87 -7.80 -3.20 25.95
N ASP A 88 -7.60 -4.45 25.51
CA ASP A 88 -7.93 -5.63 26.30
C ASP A 88 -7.20 -5.66 27.65
N VAL A 89 -5.89 -5.37 27.64
CA VAL A 89 -5.09 -5.24 28.87
C VAL A 89 -5.61 -4.11 29.77
N ALA A 90 -5.97 -2.95 29.18
CA ALA A 90 -6.47 -1.81 29.94
C ALA A 90 -7.81 -2.09 30.63
N ASN A 91 -8.65 -2.95 30.02
CA ASN A 91 -9.95 -3.34 30.54
C ASN A 91 -9.90 -4.42 31.63
N HIS A 92 -8.75 -5.07 31.87
CA HIS A 92 -8.57 -6.14 32.85
C HIS A 92 -7.59 -5.76 33.98
N PRO A 93 -7.95 -4.87 34.91
CA PRO A 93 -7.09 -4.50 36.04
C PRO A 93 -6.91 -5.65 37.04
N PRO A 94 -5.77 -5.72 37.77
CA PRO A 94 -4.67 -4.76 37.77
C PRO A 94 -3.65 -5.01 36.63
N ILE A 95 -3.22 -3.93 35.98
CA ILE A 95 -2.18 -3.98 34.93
C ILE A 95 -0.81 -4.25 35.57
N GLY A 96 -0.26 -5.43 35.29
CA GLY A 96 1.02 -5.88 35.82
C GLY A 96 2.22 -5.23 35.12
N GLU A 97 3.41 -5.40 35.71
CA GLU A 97 4.66 -4.90 35.10
C GLU A 97 4.94 -5.56 33.74
N ALA A 98 4.63 -6.86 33.62
CA ALA A 98 4.76 -7.58 32.37
C ALA A 98 3.87 -7.00 31.25
N ASP A 99 2.69 -6.48 31.60
CA ASP A 99 1.80 -5.81 30.66
C ASP A 99 2.40 -4.48 30.19
N ARG A 100 2.90 -3.66 31.12
CA ARG A 100 3.56 -2.40 30.79
C ARG A 100 4.74 -2.60 29.84
N VAL A 101 5.59 -3.59 30.11
CA VAL A 101 6.72 -3.93 29.24
C VAL A 101 6.25 -4.36 27.85
N ARG A 102 5.21 -5.19 27.76
CA ARG A 102 4.62 -5.59 26.46
C ARG A 102 4.10 -4.40 25.68
N ILE A 103 3.34 -3.50 26.31
CA ILE A 103 2.81 -2.28 25.69
C ILE A 103 3.96 -1.39 25.19
N LYS A 104 5.02 -1.23 25.99
CA LYS A 104 6.20 -0.45 25.60
C LYS A 104 6.84 -1.00 24.32
N ILE A 105 7.08 -2.31 24.26
CA ILE A 105 7.67 -2.98 23.09
C ILE A 105 6.77 -2.79 21.86
N MET A 106 5.45 -2.96 22.00
CA MET A 106 4.52 -2.74 20.88
C MET A 106 4.62 -1.31 20.33
N CYS A 107 4.67 -0.31 21.21
CA CYS A 107 4.83 1.08 20.80
C CYS A 107 6.16 1.31 20.07
N GLU A 108 7.28 0.85 20.63
CA GLU A 108 8.61 0.98 20.02
C GLU A 108 8.69 0.32 18.64
N VAL A 109 8.10 -0.87 18.51
CA VAL A 109 8.02 -1.59 17.22
C VAL A 109 7.21 -0.79 16.20
N MET A 110 6.05 -0.26 16.59
CA MET A 110 5.18 0.48 15.66
C MET A 110 5.77 1.83 15.25
N MET A 111 6.44 2.53 16.16
CA MET A 111 7.17 3.76 15.83
C MET A 111 8.34 3.46 14.88
N GLY A 112 9.16 2.45 15.19
CA GLY A 112 10.32 2.09 14.37
C GLY A 112 9.96 1.49 13.00
N LYS A 113 8.79 0.85 12.86
CA LYS A 113 8.28 0.38 11.55
C LYS A 113 7.80 1.54 10.68
N TYR A 114 7.16 2.55 11.27
CA TYR A 114 6.63 3.70 10.53
C TYR A 114 7.74 4.49 9.82
N GLU A 115 8.86 4.74 10.51
CA GLU A 115 10.03 5.42 9.94
C GLU A 115 10.56 4.73 8.67
N LYS A 116 10.36 3.42 8.55
CA LYS A 116 10.83 2.60 7.43
C LYS A 116 9.84 2.52 6.25
N LEU A 117 8.60 3.00 6.41
CA LEU A 117 7.58 2.90 5.34
C LEU A 117 7.90 3.76 4.12
N SER A 118 8.69 4.84 4.29
CA SER A 118 9.20 5.74 3.24
C SER A 118 8.16 6.06 2.14
N PRO A 119 7.35 7.13 2.30
CA PRO A 119 6.31 7.46 1.33
C PRO A 119 6.91 7.78 -0.04
N THR A 120 6.24 7.28 -1.08
CA THR A 120 6.57 7.65 -2.46
C THR A 120 5.45 8.53 -3.02
N LYS A 121 5.73 9.31 -4.08
CA LYS A 121 4.69 10.07 -4.79
C LYS A 121 3.56 9.19 -5.36
N LEU A 122 3.79 7.88 -5.43
CA LEU A 122 2.91 6.91 -6.05
C LEU A 122 2.06 6.12 -5.04
N THR A 123 2.28 6.34 -3.74
CA THR A 123 1.55 5.68 -2.65
C THR A 123 0.15 6.27 -2.52
N ASP A 124 -0.84 5.42 -2.26
CA ASP A 124 -2.20 5.84 -1.93
C ASP A 124 -2.20 6.78 -0.72
N ARG A 125 -2.86 7.94 -0.87
CA ARG A 125 -2.91 8.96 0.17
C ARG A 125 -3.66 8.48 1.41
N ASP A 126 -4.73 7.72 1.21
CA ASP A 126 -5.57 7.25 2.31
C ASP A 126 -4.79 6.25 3.18
N LEU A 127 -3.95 5.42 2.56
CA LEU A 127 -3.04 4.53 3.28
C LEU A 127 -1.97 5.30 4.07
N VAL A 128 -1.42 6.37 3.49
CA VAL A 128 -0.41 7.20 4.16
C VAL A 128 -1.03 7.91 5.38
N GLU A 129 -2.18 8.55 5.19
CA GLU A 129 -2.89 9.29 6.25
C GLU A 129 -3.28 8.33 7.39
N ARG A 130 -3.84 7.15 7.08
CA ARG A 130 -4.22 6.17 8.10
C ARG A 130 -3.02 5.54 8.84
N ALA A 131 -1.90 5.30 8.15
CA ALA A 131 -0.67 4.86 8.81
C ALA A 131 -0.12 5.94 9.75
N GLU A 132 -0.19 7.21 9.36
CA GLU A 132 0.21 8.34 10.21
C GLU A 132 -0.68 8.46 11.46
N GLU A 133 -1.99 8.25 11.33
CA GLU A 133 -2.90 8.23 12.47
C GLU A 133 -2.55 7.13 13.47
N ILE A 134 -2.26 5.91 12.99
CA ILE A 134 -1.83 4.80 13.85
C ILE A 134 -0.50 5.13 14.53
N TYR A 135 0.48 5.65 13.79
CA TYR A 135 1.74 6.09 14.36
C TYR A 135 1.52 7.10 15.51
N LYS A 136 0.70 8.13 15.29
CA LYS A 136 0.39 9.16 16.31
C LYS A 136 -0.27 8.56 17.55
N LYS A 137 -1.14 7.56 17.39
CA LYS A 137 -1.74 6.84 18.54
C LYS A 137 -0.66 6.14 19.37
N PHE A 138 0.25 5.40 18.74
CA PHE A 138 1.36 4.73 19.45
C PHE A 138 2.33 5.71 20.09
N GLU A 139 2.66 6.82 19.41
CA GLU A 139 3.50 7.87 19.97
C GLU A 139 2.85 8.51 21.21
N SER A 140 1.55 8.81 21.15
CA SER A 140 0.80 9.36 22.27
C SER A 140 0.72 8.38 23.44
N LEU A 141 0.44 7.11 23.19
CA LEU A 141 0.42 6.06 24.20
C LEU A 141 1.78 5.93 24.90
N TYR A 142 2.86 5.85 24.12
CA TYR A 142 4.21 5.73 24.66
C TYR A 142 4.56 6.91 25.58
N ARG A 143 4.29 8.14 25.11
CA ARG A 143 4.53 9.36 25.90
C ARG A 143 3.70 9.40 27.17
N SER A 144 2.45 8.94 27.14
CA SER A 144 1.57 8.98 28.32
C SER A 144 1.93 7.96 29.42
N LEU A 145 2.54 6.84 29.04
CA LEU A 145 2.80 5.72 29.95
C LEU A 145 4.26 5.64 30.41
N PHE A 146 5.20 6.20 29.65
CA PHE A 146 6.63 5.98 29.86
C PHE A 146 7.51 7.24 29.85
N ASN A 147 6.94 8.43 29.63
CA ASN A 147 7.60 9.72 29.85
C ASN A 147 6.94 10.47 31.01
#